data_AF-A0A328NVI5-F1
#
_entry.id   AF-A0A328NVI5-F1
#
_cell.length_a   1.000
_cell.length_b   1.000
_cell.length_c   1.000
_cell.angle_alpha   90.00
_cell.angle_beta   90.00
_cell.angle_gamma   90.00
#
_symmetry.space_group_name_H-M   'P 1'
#
loop_
_entity.id
_entity.type
_entity.pdbx_description
1 polymer ?
#
loop_
_entity_poly.entity_id
_entity_poly.type
_entity_poly.pdbx_seq_one_letter_code
_entity_poly.pdbx_strand_id
1 'polypeptide(L)'
;MSSPLRRALAAGLLALATAGATLTVTSAPAQAVVLPNNFKSVGYMPSWAGNINTIQYNKLTHINYAFVLPNSNGTLQGVDGARLSSLVSQGHANNVKVSIAVGGWNDGNDSAFETLAANATSRTNFVNNLVNFVNQYNLDGVDMDWEYPDAGASANNYTALMTQLSSALHSRGKLLTAAVVSEGGSVQGVQTAVFNQVDWLNIMAYDGGSPHANYDWSINSINLWKARGLPASKAVLGIPFYSRPVYYNYSYLVGLDPANANRDCATIGGSQQCWNGIPTVKRKTQWALANAGGVMNWELSQDTSGSTSLLSAMYDTIMGGTTPPPTGRTGQITGIAGKCVDVASASTANGAAVQLWGCNGTNAQTWTVASDSTLRALGKCADITSGSTANGAKVQLWDCNGSGAQVWQAQSNGTLRNPQSNKCLDASDNSSADGTRLQIWDCFAGANQRWTLPA
;
A
#
# COMPACT_ATOMS: atom_id res chain seq x y z
N MET A 1 34.23 63.01 69.00
CA MET A 1 33.45 61.90 69.60
C MET A 1 32.27 61.60 68.69
N SER A 2 32.28 60.39 68.12
CA SER A 2 31.09 59.52 67.99
C SER A 2 29.71 60.17 68.01
N SER A 3 28.97 60.07 66.90
CA SER A 3 27.54 59.70 66.93
C SER A 3 26.93 59.61 65.52
N PRO A 4 25.84 58.83 65.37
CA PRO A 4 25.67 57.98 64.21
C PRO A 4 24.50 58.37 63.29
N LEU A 5 24.56 57.78 62.11
CA LEU A 5 23.47 57.29 61.26
C LEU A 5 22.11 58.00 61.34
N ARG A 6 21.75 58.57 60.19
CA ARG A 6 20.49 58.28 59.48
C ARG A 6 20.65 58.81 58.07
N ARG A 7 20.42 57.98 57.05
CA ARG A 7 19.93 58.48 55.77
C ARG A 7 19.18 57.38 55.03
N ALA A 8 17.90 57.69 54.88
CA ALA A 8 16.90 56.98 54.11
C ALA A 8 17.25 57.04 52.61
N LEU A 9 16.78 56.00 51.91
CA LEU A 9 16.78 55.88 50.46
C LEU A 9 15.92 56.98 49.81
N ALA A 10 16.40 57.49 48.68
CA ALA A 10 15.55 58.00 47.61
C ALA A 10 16.05 57.39 46.30
N ALA A 11 15.15 56.70 45.60
CA ALA A 11 15.40 55.97 44.38
C ALA A 11 15.52 56.92 43.17
N GLY A 12 16.54 56.69 42.34
CA GLY A 12 16.60 57.18 40.96
C GLY A 12 16.50 55.99 40.02
N LEU A 13 15.47 55.97 39.17
CA LEU A 13 15.29 54.99 38.10
C LEU A 13 16.40 55.13 37.06
N LEU A 14 17.01 54.00 36.67
CA LEU A 14 17.78 53.85 35.45
C LEU A 14 17.06 52.82 34.56
N ALA A 15 16.56 53.24 33.41
CA ALA A 15 15.91 52.37 32.44
C ALA A 15 16.97 51.53 31.71
N LEU A 16 16.89 50.20 31.80
CA LEU A 16 17.62 49.28 30.94
C LEU A 16 16.72 48.87 29.76
N ALA A 17 17.18 49.17 28.54
CA ALA A 17 16.60 48.63 27.32
C ALA A 17 17.04 47.16 27.15
N THR A 18 16.11 46.22 27.25
CA THR A 18 16.34 44.81 26.89
C THR A 18 16.11 44.61 25.40
N ALA A 19 17.18 44.42 24.64
CA ALA A 19 17.09 43.93 23.27
C ALA A 19 16.69 42.45 23.30
N GLY A 20 15.42 42.15 22.98
CA GLY A 20 14.95 40.79 22.78
C GLY A 20 15.42 40.27 21.43
N ALA A 21 16.41 39.39 21.41
CA ALA A 21 16.75 38.62 20.22
C ALA A 21 15.66 37.57 19.98
N THR A 22 14.84 37.77 18.96
CA THR A 22 13.91 36.76 18.45
C THR A 22 14.71 35.64 17.78
N LEU A 23 14.82 34.51 18.46
CA LEU A 23 15.30 33.26 17.86
C LEU A 23 14.25 32.75 16.88
N THR A 24 14.47 32.97 15.58
CA THR A 24 13.72 32.27 14.53
C THR A 24 14.19 30.82 14.50
N VAL A 25 13.43 29.93 15.14
CA VAL A 25 13.56 28.49 14.97
C VAL A 25 13.09 28.15 13.55
N THR A 26 14.03 28.05 12.60
CA THR A 26 13.74 27.47 11.29
C THR A 26 13.54 25.97 11.51
N SER A 27 12.31 25.49 11.39
CA SER A 27 12.02 24.05 11.35
C SER A 27 12.83 23.42 10.23
N ALA A 28 13.57 22.35 10.53
CA ALA A 28 14.19 21.54 9.49
C ALA A 28 13.10 21.11 8.48
N PRO A 29 13.40 21.11 7.17
CA PRO A 29 12.44 20.63 6.17
C PRO A 29 11.99 19.22 6.57
N ALA A 30 10.68 18.96 6.50
CA ALA A 30 10.15 17.62 6.74
C ALA A 30 10.94 16.63 5.86
N GLN A 31 11.34 15.49 6.42
CA GLN A 31 12.14 14.52 5.69
C GLN A 31 11.23 13.79 4.68
N ALA A 32 11.66 13.67 3.43
CA ALA A 32 10.86 13.03 2.39
C ALA A 32 10.57 11.57 2.75
N VAL A 33 9.35 11.13 2.48
CA VAL A 33 9.00 9.71 2.55
C VAL A 33 9.71 8.98 1.41
N VAL A 34 10.84 8.37 1.71
CA VAL A 34 11.56 7.52 0.77
C VAL A 34 11.11 6.08 1.02
N LEU A 35 10.17 5.62 0.20
CA LEU A 35 9.73 4.23 0.24
C LEU A 35 10.80 3.32 -0.38
N PRO A 36 10.96 2.07 0.09
CA PRO A 36 11.97 1.15 -0.44
C PRO A 36 11.84 0.97 -1.96
N ASN A 37 12.97 0.80 -2.65
CA ASN A 37 13.03 0.48 -4.08
C ASN A 37 12.26 1.45 -5.00
N ASN A 38 12.12 2.73 -4.61
CA ASN A 38 11.31 3.73 -5.34
C ASN A 38 9.84 3.31 -5.50
N PHE A 39 9.31 2.54 -4.54
CA PHE A 39 7.92 2.12 -4.52
C PHE A 39 6.98 3.33 -4.38
N LYS A 40 5.84 3.29 -5.07
CA LYS A 40 4.90 4.42 -5.10
C LYS A 40 3.73 4.16 -4.15
N SER A 41 3.42 5.17 -3.35
CA SER A 41 2.16 5.29 -2.62
C SER A 41 1.44 6.52 -3.18
N VAL A 42 0.40 6.28 -3.98
CA VAL A 42 -0.36 7.31 -4.71
C VAL A 42 -1.75 7.45 -4.08
N GLY A 43 -2.18 8.67 -3.78
CA GLY A 43 -3.55 8.92 -3.31
C GLY A 43 -4.30 9.89 -4.21
N TYR A 44 -5.54 9.57 -4.56
CA TYR A 44 -6.43 10.53 -5.19
C TYR A 44 -7.07 11.42 -4.12
N MET A 45 -7.12 12.73 -4.37
CA MET A 45 -7.81 13.70 -3.52
C MET A 45 -8.85 14.45 -4.38
N PRO A 46 -10.15 14.20 -4.21
CA PRO A 46 -11.17 14.87 -4.98
C PRO A 46 -11.29 16.36 -4.61
N SER A 47 -11.75 17.17 -5.56
CA SER A 47 -11.96 18.60 -5.43
C SER A 47 -13.22 18.92 -4.63
N TRP A 48 -14.17 17.98 -4.59
CA TRP A 48 -15.48 18.13 -3.96
C TRP A 48 -15.58 17.58 -2.52
N ALA A 49 -14.62 16.78 -2.05
CA ALA A 49 -14.71 16.11 -0.76
C ALA A 49 -13.39 16.10 0.02
N GLY A 50 -13.46 15.88 1.32
CA GLY A 50 -12.28 15.79 2.19
C GLY A 50 -11.66 17.12 2.61
N ASN A 51 -10.77 17.03 3.61
CA ASN A 51 -9.99 18.14 4.15
C ASN A 51 -8.51 17.89 3.86
N ILE A 52 -7.88 18.77 3.07
CA ILE A 52 -6.48 18.64 2.68
C ILE A 52 -5.52 18.75 3.89
N ASN A 53 -5.95 19.39 4.98
CA ASN A 53 -5.12 19.57 6.18
C ASN A 53 -5.02 18.29 7.02
N THR A 54 -5.87 17.29 6.76
CA THR A 54 -5.88 16.01 7.50
C THR A 54 -5.28 14.86 6.69
N ILE A 55 -4.73 15.14 5.51
CA ILE A 55 -4.03 14.12 4.72
C ILE A 55 -2.81 13.64 5.50
N GLN A 56 -2.61 12.33 5.53
CA GLN A 56 -1.44 11.69 6.12
C GLN A 56 -0.26 11.77 5.14
N TYR A 57 0.23 12.99 4.86
CA TYR A 57 1.23 13.24 3.81
C TYR A 57 2.51 12.39 3.98
N ASN A 58 2.91 12.12 5.22
CA ASN A 58 4.06 11.29 5.55
C ASN A 58 3.89 9.78 5.20
N LYS A 59 2.81 9.41 4.51
CA LYS A 59 2.53 8.05 4.03
C LYS A 59 2.39 7.98 2.51
N LEU A 60 2.51 9.11 1.84
CA LEU A 60 2.31 9.25 0.40
C LEU A 60 3.61 9.67 -0.27
N THR A 61 3.74 9.28 -1.53
CA THR A 61 4.78 9.78 -2.42
C THR A 61 4.20 10.76 -3.45
N HIS A 62 2.95 10.50 -3.84
CA HIS A 62 2.24 11.28 -4.86
C HIS A 62 0.78 11.48 -4.45
N ILE A 63 0.24 12.65 -4.80
CA ILE A 63 -1.18 12.94 -4.75
C ILE A 63 -1.63 13.33 -6.17
N ASN A 64 -2.70 12.70 -6.63
CA ASN A 64 -3.41 13.09 -7.84
C ASN A 64 -4.64 13.90 -7.42
N TYR A 65 -4.66 15.20 -7.72
CA TYR A 65 -5.82 16.05 -7.42
C TYR A 65 -6.90 15.86 -8.49
N ALA A 66 -8.02 15.27 -8.10
CA ALA A 66 -9.12 14.89 -8.97
C ALA A 66 -10.26 15.90 -8.87
N PHE A 67 -10.88 16.37 -9.94
CA PHE A 67 -10.41 16.36 -11.31
C PHE A 67 -10.47 17.77 -11.86
N VAL A 68 -9.68 18.01 -12.91
CA VAL A 68 -10.01 19.01 -13.91
C VAL A 68 -10.60 18.29 -15.13
N LEU A 69 -11.58 18.88 -15.79
CA LEU A 69 -12.22 18.30 -16.96
C LEU A 69 -11.73 18.98 -18.25
N PRO A 70 -11.54 18.23 -19.34
CA PRO A 70 -11.32 18.81 -20.64
C PRO A 70 -12.63 19.33 -21.26
N ASN A 71 -12.51 20.35 -22.10
CA ASN A 71 -13.47 20.67 -23.14
C ASN A 71 -13.00 20.09 -24.49
N SER A 72 -13.93 19.90 -25.43
CA SER A 72 -13.65 19.37 -26.78
C SER A 72 -12.64 20.20 -27.60
N ASN A 73 -12.45 21.48 -27.27
CA ASN A 73 -11.47 22.37 -27.89
C ASN A 73 -10.07 22.35 -27.22
N GLY A 74 -9.90 21.53 -26.18
CA GLY A 74 -8.66 21.44 -25.41
C GLY A 74 -8.51 22.48 -24.30
N THR A 75 -9.54 23.25 -23.95
CA THR A 75 -9.53 24.06 -22.71
C THR A 75 -9.87 23.20 -21.49
N LEU A 76 -9.60 23.73 -20.29
CA LEU A 76 -9.82 23.03 -19.01
C LEU A 76 -10.93 23.70 -18.20
N GLN A 77 -11.69 22.93 -17.42
CA GLN A 77 -12.74 23.44 -16.54
C GLN A 77 -12.86 22.63 -15.23
N GLY A 78 -13.56 23.18 -14.23
CA GLY A 78 -14.01 22.42 -13.07
C GLY A 78 -13.02 22.26 -11.91
N VAL A 79 -12.03 23.16 -11.77
CA VAL A 79 -11.04 23.08 -10.69
C VAL A 79 -11.10 24.26 -9.71
N ASP A 80 -11.11 23.95 -8.41
CA ASP A 80 -10.90 24.93 -7.34
C ASP A 80 -9.40 25.25 -7.21
N GLY A 81 -8.99 26.38 -7.79
CA GLY A 81 -7.60 26.82 -7.80
C GLY A 81 -7.03 27.16 -6.43
N ALA A 82 -7.85 27.63 -5.49
CA ALA A 82 -7.38 28.00 -4.14
C ALA A 82 -7.07 26.75 -3.31
N ARG A 83 -7.97 25.77 -3.37
CA ARG A 83 -7.78 24.46 -2.74
C ARG A 83 -6.59 23.72 -3.36
N LEU A 84 -6.45 23.72 -4.69
CA LEU A 84 -5.31 23.13 -5.38
C LEU A 84 -3.99 23.77 -4.95
N SER A 85 -3.89 25.10 -4.95
CA SER A 85 -2.67 25.81 -4.54
C SER A 85 -2.26 25.46 -3.11
N SER A 86 -3.25 25.33 -2.22
CA SER A 86 -3.04 24.94 -0.83
C SER A 86 -2.54 23.48 -0.72
N LEU A 87 -3.12 22.57 -1.50
CA LEU A 87 -2.70 21.17 -1.56
C LEU A 87 -1.28 21.02 -2.10
N VAL A 88 -0.92 21.73 -3.19
CA VAL A 88 0.44 21.73 -3.74
C VAL A 88 1.44 22.23 -2.70
N SER A 89 1.13 23.34 -2.04
CA SER A 89 1.99 23.91 -1.00
C SER A 89 2.23 22.93 0.16
N GLN A 90 1.18 22.26 0.64
CA GLN A 90 1.28 21.27 1.70
C GLN A 90 2.00 19.99 1.25
N GLY A 91 1.72 19.52 0.03
CA GLY A 91 2.39 18.37 -0.56
C GLY A 91 3.90 18.61 -0.62
N HIS A 92 4.32 19.72 -1.23
CA HIS A 92 5.73 20.10 -1.34
C HIS A 92 6.40 20.30 0.01
N ALA A 93 5.73 20.91 0.98
CA ALA A 93 6.23 21.06 2.35
C ALA A 93 6.48 19.70 3.04
N ASN A 94 5.82 18.63 2.59
CA ASN A 94 5.99 17.26 3.06
C ASN A 94 6.73 16.35 2.05
N ASN A 95 7.31 16.92 0.99
CA ASN A 95 7.96 16.21 -0.13
C ASN A 95 7.06 15.16 -0.82
N VAL A 96 5.77 15.42 -0.87
CA VAL A 96 4.81 14.67 -1.67
C VAL A 96 4.61 15.40 -2.99
N LYS A 97 4.79 14.69 -4.11
CA LYS A 97 4.54 15.25 -5.43
C LYS A 97 3.05 15.40 -5.68
N VAL A 98 2.62 16.49 -6.29
CA VAL A 98 1.21 16.74 -6.59
C VAL A 98 1.01 16.89 -8.10
N SER A 99 0.22 15.99 -8.68
CA SER A 99 -0.20 16.03 -10.08
C SER A 99 -1.67 16.42 -10.17
N ILE A 100 -2.07 17.04 -11.28
CA ILE A 100 -3.49 17.22 -11.60
C ILE A 100 -4.00 15.98 -12.33
N ALA A 101 -5.10 15.38 -11.86
CA ALA A 101 -5.81 14.34 -12.59
C ALA A 101 -6.85 14.97 -13.53
N VAL A 102 -6.87 14.52 -14.79
CA VAL A 102 -7.70 15.08 -15.85
C VAL A 102 -8.73 14.03 -16.28
N GLY A 103 -10.02 14.34 -16.12
CA GLY A 103 -11.12 13.43 -16.48
C GLY A 103 -11.85 12.86 -15.27
N GLY A 104 -11.79 11.53 -15.11
CA GLY A 104 -12.56 10.71 -14.17
C GLY A 104 -13.89 10.23 -14.74
N TRP A 105 -14.53 9.29 -14.03
CA TRP A 105 -15.85 8.76 -14.36
C TRP A 105 -16.95 9.85 -14.37
N ASN A 106 -17.19 10.42 -15.55
CA ASN A 106 -18.16 11.49 -15.82
C ASN A 106 -19.51 10.90 -16.31
N ASP A 107 -20.11 10.02 -15.51
CA ASP A 107 -21.28 9.20 -15.90
C ASP A 107 -21.06 8.42 -17.21
N GLY A 108 -19.82 8.00 -17.46
CA GLY A 108 -19.39 7.33 -18.68
C GLY A 108 -19.33 8.23 -19.93
N ASN A 109 -19.51 9.54 -19.77
CA ASN A 109 -19.40 10.49 -20.88
C ASN A 109 -17.96 11.00 -21.05
N ASP A 110 -17.29 10.49 -22.07
CA ASP A 110 -15.94 10.85 -22.49
C ASP A 110 -15.90 11.57 -23.86
N SER A 111 -17.05 12.02 -24.37
CA SER A 111 -17.16 12.66 -25.70
C SER A 111 -16.25 13.88 -25.90
N ALA A 112 -15.94 14.61 -24.82
CA ALA A 112 -14.99 15.70 -24.84
C ALA A 112 -13.57 15.19 -25.14
N PHE A 113 -13.15 14.09 -24.53
CA PHE A 113 -11.88 13.43 -24.80
C PHE A 113 -11.83 12.89 -26.24
N GLU A 114 -12.88 12.21 -26.68
CA GLU A 114 -12.94 11.70 -28.07
C GLU A 114 -12.75 12.82 -29.09
N THR A 115 -13.49 13.92 -28.92
CA THR A 115 -13.45 15.07 -29.84
C THR A 115 -12.10 15.78 -29.78
N LEU A 116 -11.56 16.03 -28.58
CA LEU A 116 -10.27 16.74 -28.45
C LEU A 116 -9.12 15.90 -28.97
N ALA A 117 -9.12 14.59 -28.72
CA ALA A 117 -8.04 13.70 -29.08
C ALA A 117 -8.02 13.42 -30.59
N ALA A 118 -9.17 13.43 -31.27
CA ALA A 118 -9.25 13.25 -32.72
C ALA A 118 -8.64 14.41 -33.52
N ASN A 119 -8.58 15.63 -32.96
CA ASN A 119 -8.16 16.82 -33.69
C ASN A 119 -6.77 17.32 -33.26
N ALA A 120 -5.83 17.46 -34.21
CA ALA A 120 -4.44 17.87 -33.91
C ALA A 120 -4.33 19.26 -33.27
N THR A 121 -5.19 20.21 -33.67
CA THR A 121 -5.24 21.56 -33.09
C THR A 121 -5.76 21.51 -31.66
N SER A 122 -6.87 20.80 -31.41
CA SER A 122 -7.40 20.63 -30.06
C SER A 122 -6.42 19.88 -29.14
N ARG A 123 -5.71 18.85 -29.63
CA ARG A 123 -4.63 18.19 -28.87
C ARG A 123 -3.52 19.19 -28.49
N THR A 124 -3.06 20.00 -29.44
CA THR A 124 -2.03 21.01 -29.18
C THR A 124 -2.50 22.04 -28.16
N ASN A 125 -3.74 22.53 -28.29
CA ASN A 125 -4.34 23.45 -27.33
C ASN A 125 -4.43 22.83 -25.93
N PHE A 126 -4.86 21.57 -25.85
CA PHE A 126 -4.95 20.83 -24.60
C PHE A 126 -3.60 20.65 -23.91
N VAL A 127 -2.57 20.22 -24.65
CA VAL A 127 -1.21 20.09 -24.12
C VAL A 127 -0.68 21.44 -23.63
N ASN A 128 -0.89 22.53 -24.40
CA ASN A 128 -0.46 23.86 -23.98
C ASN A 128 -1.20 24.34 -22.72
N ASN A 129 -2.51 24.14 -22.64
CA ASN A 129 -3.30 24.50 -21.47
C ASN A 129 -2.88 23.70 -20.23
N LEU A 130 -2.60 22.39 -20.36
CA LEU A 130 -2.10 21.59 -19.25
C LEU A 130 -0.69 22.02 -18.81
N VAL A 131 0.22 22.31 -19.75
CA VAL A 131 1.55 22.83 -19.40
C VAL A 131 1.43 24.17 -18.66
N ASN A 132 0.57 25.06 -19.12
CA ASN A 132 0.31 26.33 -18.44
C ASN A 132 -0.30 26.11 -17.05
N PHE A 133 -1.22 25.17 -16.92
CA PHE A 133 -1.84 24.81 -15.66
C PHE A 133 -0.81 24.23 -14.66
N VAL A 134 0.05 23.32 -15.14
CA VAL A 134 1.16 22.76 -14.36
C VAL A 134 2.10 23.86 -13.87
N ASN A 135 2.46 24.82 -14.73
CA ASN A 135 3.31 25.94 -14.33
C ASN A 135 2.61 26.89 -13.34
N GLN A 136 1.34 27.23 -13.59
CA GLN A 136 0.56 28.15 -12.77
C GLN A 136 0.44 27.66 -11.33
N TYR A 137 0.17 26.36 -11.14
CA TYR A 137 -0.02 25.77 -9.82
C TYR A 137 1.22 25.07 -9.27
N ASN A 138 2.37 25.19 -9.94
CA ASN A 138 3.60 24.51 -9.58
C ASN A 138 3.43 22.99 -9.39
N LEU A 139 2.66 22.34 -10.26
CA LEU A 139 2.41 20.90 -10.18
C LEU A 139 3.63 20.09 -10.60
N ASP A 140 3.73 18.87 -10.10
CA ASP A 140 4.81 17.92 -10.44
C ASP A 140 4.49 17.10 -11.69
N GLY A 141 3.24 17.09 -12.15
CA GLY A 141 2.84 16.35 -13.34
C GLY A 141 1.35 16.39 -13.65
N VAL A 142 0.97 15.52 -14.58
CA VAL A 142 -0.41 15.28 -15.02
C VAL A 142 -0.71 13.79 -14.94
N ASP A 143 -1.88 13.45 -14.42
CA ASP A 143 -2.45 12.11 -14.48
C ASP A 143 -3.64 12.11 -15.45
N MET A 144 -3.58 11.31 -16.51
CA MET A 144 -4.66 11.21 -17.49
C MET A 144 -5.65 10.14 -17.06
N ASP A 145 -6.89 10.53 -16.75
CA ASP A 145 -7.95 9.63 -16.31
C ASP A 145 -9.11 9.67 -17.30
N TRP A 146 -8.85 9.24 -18.54
CA TRP A 146 -9.89 9.09 -19.57
C TRP A 146 -10.51 7.71 -19.44
N GLU A 147 -11.78 7.67 -19.04
CA GLU A 147 -12.58 6.46 -18.86
C GLU A 147 -13.69 6.33 -19.93
N TYR A 148 -13.50 5.61 -21.04
CA TYR A 148 -12.24 4.99 -21.50
C TYR A 148 -12.08 5.16 -23.01
N PRO A 149 -10.84 5.36 -23.51
CA PRO A 149 -10.62 5.29 -24.95
C PRO A 149 -11.03 3.90 -25.47
N ASP A 150 -11.70 3.87 -26.60
CA ASP A 150 -12.11 2.64 -27.27
C ASP A 150 -11.01 2.08 -28.18
N ALA A 151 -11.09 0.80 -28.52
CA ALA A 151 -10.22 0.21 -29.53
C ALA A 151 -10.39 0.90 -30.90
N GLY A 152 -9.33 0.90 -31.72
CA GLY A 152 -9.37 1.47 -33.06
C GLY A 152 -9.00 2.95 -33.09
N ALA A 153 -9.88 3.81 -33.64
CA ALA A 153 -9.57 5.23 -33.86
C ALA A 153 -9.32 5.98 -32.54
N SER A 154 -10.14 5.73 -31.52
CA SER A 154 -9.97 6.33 -30.19
C SER A 154 -8.61 5.97 -29.58
N ALA A 155 -8.21 4.69 -29.62
CA ALA A 155 -6.88 4.24 -29.17
C ALA A 155 -5.71 4.93 -29.89
N ASN A 156 -5.82 5.15 -31.20
CA ASN A 156 -4.81 5.88 -31.98
C ASN A 156 -4.74 7.36 -31.55
N ASN A 157 -5.90 7.98 -31.34
CA ASN A 157 -6.03 9.37 -30.90
C ASN A 157 -5.47 9.56 -29.48
N TYR A 158 -5.79 8.65 -28.56
CA TYR A 158 -5.23 8.60 -27.22
C TYR A 158 -3.70 8.47 -27.26
N THR A 159 -3.17 7.56 -28.08
CA THR A 159 -1.72 7.37 -28.23
C THR A 159 -1.03 8.63 -28.77
N ALA A 160 -1.62 9.30 -29.76
CA ALA A 160 -1.10 10.57 -30.30
C ALA A 160 -1.10 11.68 -29.23
N LEU A 161 -2.19 11.79 -28.47
CA LEU A 161 -2.32 12.74 -27.37
C LEU A 161 -1.26 12.48 -26.27
N MET A 162 -1.16 11.25 -25.79
CA MET A 162 -0.19 10.86 -24.74
C MET A 162 1.25 11.05 -25.20
N THR A 163 1.56 10.84 -26.49
CA THR A 163 2.89 11.10 -27.04
C THR A 163 3.25 12.59 -27.02
N GLN A 164 2.30 13.46 -27.40
CA GLN A 164 2.49 14.92 -27.35
C GLN A 164 2.64 15.41 -25.91
N LEU A 165 1.80 14.92 -25.01
CA LEU A 165 1.81 15.28 -23.59
C LEU A 165 3.10 14.83 -22.91
N SER A 166 3.55 13.59 -23.17
CA SER A 166 4.83 13.02 -22.69
C SER A 166 6.01 13.92 -23.07
N SER A 167 6.13 14.23 -24.36
CA SER A 167 7.20 15.11 -24.87
C SER A 167 7.20 16.48 -24.19
N ALA A 168 6.02 17.08 -23.99
CA ALA A 168 5.88 18.39 -23.38
C ALA A 168 6.20 18.37 -21.87
N LEU A 169 5.76 17.35 -21.13
CA LEU A 169 5.96 17.26 -19.67
C LEU A 169 7.37 16.79 -19.31
N HIS A 170 7.87 15.72 -19.94
CA HIS A 170 9.20 15.17 -19.61
C HIS A 170 10.33 16.13 -19.96
N SER A 171 10.21 16.91 -21.05
CA SER A 171 11.18 17.97 -21.38
C SER A 171 11.27 19.08 -20.32
N ARG A 172 10.28 19.15 -19.41
CA ARG A 172 10.20 20.08 -18.28
C ARG A 172 10.43 19.40 -16.94
N GLY A 173 10.84 18.13 -16.93
CA GLY A 173 11.01 17.33 -15.71
C GLY A 173 9.71 17.05 -14.96
N LYS A 174 8.56 17.13 -15.64
CA LYS A 174 7.23 16.87 -15.08
C LYS A 174 6.78 15.45 -15.40
N LEU A 175 6.02 14.85 -14.50
CA LEU A 175 5.50 13.49 -14.63
C LEU A 175 4.29 13.43 -15.56
N LEU A 176 4.15 12.31 -16.28
CA LEU A 176 2.93 11.91 -16.96
C LEU A 176 2.53 10.51 -16.51
N THR A 177 1.35 10.39 -15.90
CA THR A 177 0.76 9.12 -15.50
C THR A 177 -0.62 8.96 -16.11
N ALA A 178 -1.22 7.78 -15.99
CA ALA A 178 -2.61 7.58 -16.39
C ALA A 178 -3.30 6.56 -15.49
N ALA A 179 -4.57 6.82 -15.18
CA ALA A 179 -5.47 5.82 -14.64
C ALA A 179 -6.09 5.00 -15.77
N VAL A 180 -6.16 3.67 -15.59
CA VAL A 180 -6.60 2.74 -16.64
C VAL A 180 -7.50 1.65 -16.08
N VAL A 181 -8.39 1.15 -16.95
CA VAL A 181 -9.34 0.08 -16.63
C VAL A 181 -8.65 -1.18 -16.09
N SER A 182 -9.35 -1.93 -15.24
CA SER A 182 -8.87 -3.20 -14.70
C SER A 182 -8.70 -4.31 -15.72
N GLU A 183 -9.68 -4.49 -16.59
CA GLU A 183 -9.82 -5.63 -17.50
C GLU A 183 -10.84 -5.33 -18.61
N GLY A 184 -11.14 -6.32 -19.45
CA GLY A 184 -12.18 -6.22 -20.48
C GLY A 184 -11.71 -5.59 -21.79
N GLY A 185 -12.66 -5.27 -22.67
CA GLY A 185 -12.38 -4.77 -24.03
C GLY A 185 -11.67 -3.42 -24.05
N SER A 186 -12.02 -2.51 -23.13
CA SER A 186 -11.47 -1.15 -23.03
C SER A 186 -9.97 -1.11 -22.75
N VAL A 187 -9.38 -2.23 -22.30
CA VAL A 187 -7.92 -2.40 -22.20
C VAL A 187 -7.23 -2.10 -23.54
N GLN A 188 -7.88 -2.42 -24.67
CA GLN A 188 -7.35 -2.19 -26.01
C GLN A 188 -7.36 -0.72 -26.44
N GLY A 189 -8.06 0.16 -25.72
CA GLY A 189 -8.01 1.61 -25.89
C GLY A 189 -6.64 2.21 -25.60
N VAL A 190 -5.90 1.59 -24.68
CA VAL A 190 -4.55 2.03 -24.32
C VAL A 190 -3.54 1.15 -25.05
N GLN A 191 -2.95 1.65 -26.13
CA GLN A 191 -1.95 0.89 -26.90
C GLN A 191 -0.64 0.73 -26.12
N THR A 192 0.12 -0.33 -26.38
CA THR A 192 1.40 -0.61 -25.70
C THR A 192 2.45 0.48 -25.93
N ALA A 193 2.35 1.25 -27.02
CA ALA A 193 3.17 2.43 -27.26
C ALA A 193 3.07 3.47 -26.13
N VAL A 194 1.90 3.57 -25.46
CA VAL A 194 1.69 4.48 -24.32
C VAL A 194 2.55 4.09 -23.13
N PHE A 195 2.98 2.83 -22.98
CA PHE A 195 3.80 2.39 -21.84
C PHE A 195 5.18 3.07 -21.82
N ASN A 196 5.66 3.54 -22.97
CA ASN A 196 6.88 4.34 -23.10
C ASN A 196 6.65 5.83 -22.81
N GLN A 197 5.40 6.30 -22.88
CA GLN A 197 5.03 7.70 -22.70
C GLN A 197 4.71 8.08 -21.27
N VAL A 198 4.30 7.10 -20.45
CA VAL A 198 3.96 7.33 -19.05
C VAL A 198 5.10 6.94 -18.12
N ASP A 199 5.21 7.63 -17.00
CA ASP A 199 6.05 7.25 -15.87
C ASP A 199 5.52 5.97 -15.21
N TRP A 200 4.19 5.85 -15.05
CA TRP A 200 3.49 4.62 -14.65
C TRP A 200 1.99 4.67 -14.99
N LEU A 201 1.33 3.52 -14.86
CA LEU A 201 -0.13 3.39 -14.93
C LEU A 201 -0.71 3.07 -13.55
N ASN A 202 -1.72 3.85 -13.14
CA ASN A 202 -2.58 3.57 -11.99
C ASN A 202 -3.72 2.65 -12.44
N ILE A 203 -3.60 1.35 -12.19
CA ILE A 203 -4.59 0.37 -12.65
C ILE A 203 -5.73 0.35 -11.64
N MET A 204 -6.93 0.73 -12.07
CA MET A 204 -8.12 0.88 -11.23
C MET A 204 -8.73 -0.47 -10.88
N ALA A 205 -7.98 -1.28 -10.11
CA ALA A 205 -8.26 -2.65 -9.66
C ALA A 205 -9.42 -2.77 -8.66
N TYR A 206 -10.51 -2.08 -8.97
CA TYR A 206 -11.79 -1.99 -8.29
C TYR A 206 -12.92 -1.80 -9.32
N ASP A 207 -14.16 -1.75 -8.84
CA ASP A 207 -15.39 -1.68 -9.64
C ASP A 207 -15.64 -2.85 -10.61
N GLY A 208 -14.89 -3.93 -10.41
CA GLY A 208 -15.14 -5.27 -10.94
C GLY A 208 -14.77 -6.35 -9.92
N GLY A 209 -14.83 -7.60 -10.35
CA GLY A 209 -14.69 -8.77 -9.46
C GLY A 209 -15.96 -9.06 -8.64
N SER A 210 -16.02 -10.27 -8.07
CA SER A 210 -17.12 -10.70 -7.21
C SER A 210 -16.57 -11.34 -5.93
N PRO A 211 -16.58 -10.63 -4.77
CA PRO A 211 -17.04 -9.25 -4.59
C PRO A 211 -16.12 -8.21 -5.24
N HIS A 212 -16.61 -6.96 -5.34
CA HIS A 212 -15.85 -5.81 -5.86
C HIS A 212 -14.44 -5.76 -5.27
N ALA A 213 -13.44 -5.65 -6.14
CA ALA A 213 -12.02 -5.53 -5.75
C ALA A 213 -11.52 -6.66 -4.83
N ASN A 214 -11.99 -7.89 -4.98
CA ASN A 214 -11.39 -9.03 -4.27
C ASN A 214 -9.91 -9.21 -4.67
N TYR A 215 -9.12 -9.83 -3.79
CA TYR A 215 -7.67 -9.92 -3.97
C TYR A 215 -7.26 -10.59 -5.29
N ASP A 216 -7.76 -11.80 -5.59
CA ASP A 216 -7.29 -12.58 -6.73
C ASP A 216 -7.61 -11.85 -8.04
N TRP A 217 -8.80 -11.26 -8.14
CA TRP A 217 -9.20 -10.45 -9.27
C TRP A 217 -8.30 -9.20 -9.44
N SER A 218 -8.07 -8.44 -8.37
CA SER A 218 -7.20 -7.26 -8.44
C SER A 218 -5.76 -7.60 -8.86
N ILE A 219 -5.22 -8.74 -8.39
CA ILE A 219 -3.89 -9.21 -8.80
C ILE A 219 -3.89 -9.61 -10.29
N ASN A 220 -4.95 -10.26 -10.76
CA ASN A 220 -5.10 -10.62 -12.17
C ASN A 220 -5.18 -9.39 -13.07
N SER A 221 -5.85 -8.31 -12.64
CA SER A 221 -5.86 -7.04 -13.38
C SER A 221 -4.44 -6.50 -13.59
N ILE A 222 -3.59 -6.51 -12.56
CA ILE A 222 -2.20 -6.07 -12.71
C ILE A 222 -1.39 -6.99 -13.62
N ASN A 223 -1.56 -8.30 -13.47
CA ASN A 223 -0.87 -9.27 -14.31
C ASN A 223 -1.29 -9.18 -15.78
N LEU A 224 -2.55 -8.83 -16.06
CA LEU A 224 -3.03 -8.58 -17.42
C LEU A 224 -2.28 -7.42 -18.07
N TRP A 225 -2.13 -6.27 -17.39
CA TRP A 225 -1.36 -5.16 -17.93
C TRP A 225 0.12 -5.49 -18.13
N LYS A 226 0.73 -6.23 -17.19
CA LYS A 226 2.11 -6.71 -17.33
C LYS A 226 2.26 -7.70 -18.50
N ALA A 227 1.29 -8.58 -18.72
CA ALA A 227 1.29 -9.52 -19.84
C ALA A 227 1.21 -8.82 -21.21
N ARG A 228 0.66 -7.61 -21.25
CA ARG A 228 0.69 -6.73 -22.44
C ARG A 228 2.03 -6.04 -22.66
N GLY A 229 2.99 -6.19 -21.74
CA GLY A 229 4.32 -5.60 -21.82
C GLY A 229 4.55 -4.39 -20.92
N LEU A 230 3.64 -4.03 -20.02
CA LEU A 230 3.89 -2.98 -19.02
C LEU A 230 4.97 -3.45 -18.04
N PRO A 231 6.08 -2.71 -17.86
CA PRO A 231 7.08 -3.07 -16.86
C PRO A 231 6.48 -3.09 -15.45
N ALA A 232 6.89 -4.05 -14.61
CA ALA A 232 6.39 -4.15 -13.24
C ALA A 232 6.57 -2.85 -12.45
N SER A 233 7.71 -2.14 -12.63
CA SER A 233 7.99 -0.84 -11.99
C SER A 233 7.03 0.29 -12.38
N LYS A 234 6.28 0.11 -13.48
CA LYS A 234 5.28 1.03 -14.01
C LYS A 234 3.83 0.58 -13.75
N ALA A 235 3.62 -0.57 -13.11
CA ALA A 235 2.30 -1.05 -12.74
C ALA A 235 1.98 -0.65 -11.30
N VAL A 236 0.95 0.17 -11.08
CA VAL A 236 0.53 0.60 -9.74
C VAL A 236 -0.87 0.05 -9.44
N LEU A 237 -0.99 -0.68 -8.32
CA LEU A 237 -2.21 -1.39 -7.93
C LEU A 237 -3.21 -0.48 -7.22
N GLY A 238 -4.38 -0.24 -7.83
CA GLY A 238 -5.49 0.48 -7.24
C GLY A 238 -6.20 -0.28 -6.11
N ILE A 239 -6.55 0.43 -5.04
CA ILE A 239 -7.22 -0.09 -3.85
C ILE A 239 -8.40 0.86 -3.52
N PRO A 240 -9.64 0.36 -3.44
CA PRO A 240 -10.80 1.18 -3.14
C PRO A 240 -10.93 1.42 -1.63
N PHE A 241 -11.23 2.64 -1.23
CA PHE A 241 -11.57 3.04 0.14
C PHE A 241 -13.10 3.22 0.29
N TYR A 242 -13.87 2.43 -0.43
CA TYR A 242 -15.33 2.44 -0.42
C TYR A 242 -15.89 1.04 -0.65
N SER A 243 -17.20 0.90 -0.48
CA SER A 243 -17.91 -0.35 -0.75
C SER A 243 -18.70 -0.36 -2.06
N ARG A 244 -19.06 -1.57 -2.50
CA ARG A 244 -20.13 -1.87 -3.45
C ARG A 244 -21.06 -2.95 -2.87
N PRO A 245 -22.31 -3.10 -3.36
CA PRO A 245 -22.94 -2.36 -4.46
C PRO A 245 -23.31 -0.92 -4.12
N VAL A 246 -23.59 -0.60 -2.84
CA VAL A 246 -23.82 0.77 -2.39
C VAL A 246 -22.48 1.42 -2.08
N TYR A 247 -22.31 2.64 -2.58
CA TYR A 247 -21.10 3.43 -2.38
C TYR A 247 -21.11 4.05 -0.97
N TYR A 248 -20.60 3.31 0.01
CA TYR A 248 -20.29 3.86 1.33
C TYR A 248 -18.79 4.10 1.45
N ASN A 249 -18.42 5.25 2.00
CA ASN A 249 -17.04 5.54 2.37
C ASN A 249 -16.57 4.52 3.42
N TYR A 250 -15.32 4.08 3.33
CA TYR A 250 -14.74 3.18 4.33
C TYR A 250 -14.83 3.73 5.76
N SER A 251 -14.62 5.03 5.94
CA SER A 251 -14.76 5.71 7.22
C SER A 251 -16.16 5.64 7.81
N TYR A 252 -17.19 5.69 6.96
CA TYR A 252 -18.56 5.47 7.40
C TYR A 252 -18.77 4.02 7.87
N LEU A 253 -18.26 3.05 7.11
CA LEU A 253 -18.36 1.62 7.45
C LEU A 253 -17.69 1.31 8.80
N VAL A 254 -16.48 1.83 9.02
CA VAL A 254 -15.78 1.69 10.31
C VAL A 254 -16.49 2.46 11.44
N GLY A 255 -17.11 3.60 11.12
CA GLY A 255 -17.92 4.36 12.08
C GLY A 255 -19.16 3.60 12.58
N LEU A 256 -19.73 2.69 11.76
CA LEU A 256 -20.84 1.82 12.17
C LEU A 256 -20.40 0.70 13.12
N ASP A 257 -19.24 0.08 12.85
CA ASP A 257 -18.64 -0.96 13.69
C ASP A 257 -17.11 -0.95 13.46
N PRO A 258 -16.29 -0.64 14.48
CA PRO A 258 -14.83 -0.64 14.34
C PRO A 258 -14.25 -1.97 13.82
N ALA A 259 -14.93 -3.09 14.03
CA ALA A 259 -14.50 -4.38 13.50
C ALA A 259 -14.56 -4.45 11.96
N ASN A 260 -15.35 -3.58 11.31
CA ASN A 260 -15.39 -3.45 9.85
C ASN A 260 -14.03 -3.05 9.26
N ALA A 261 -13.14 -2.48 10.07
CA ALA A 261 -11.78 -2.20 9.64
C ALA A 261 -11.02 -3.48 9.23
N ASN A 262 -11.41 -4.65 9.76
CA ASN A 262 -10.78 -5.95 9.50
C ASN A 262 -11.68 -6.92 8.70
N ARG A 263 -12.77 -6.43 8.09
CA ARG A 263 -13.68 -7.22 7.24
C ARG A 263 -13.60 -6.74 5.80
N ASP A 264 -13.93 -7.63 4.88
CA ASP A 264 -14.11 -7.28 3.46
C ASP A 264 -15.60 -7.18 3.07
N CYS A 265 -16.51 -7.68 3.90
CA CYS A 265 -17.95 -7.53 3.68
C CYS A 265 -18.73 -7.51 5.00
N ALA A 266 -19.88 -6.85 5.02
CA ALA A 266 -20.91 -6.99 6.04
C ALA A 266 -22.30 -6.65 5.48
N THR A 267 -23.36 -7.12 6.15
CA THR A 267 -24.73 -6.73 5.81
C THR A 267 -25.04 -5.34 6.38
N ILE A 268 -25.24 -4.36 5.50
CA ILE A 268 -25.52 -2.96 5.85
C ILE A 268 -26.70 -2.48 5.01
N GLY A 269 -27.70 -1.87 5.64
CA GLY A 269 -28.91 -1.44 4.94
C GLY A 269 -29.67 -2.61 4.28
N GLY A 270 -29.63 -3.80 4.89
CA GLY A 270 -30.37 -4.98 4.40
C GLY A 270 -29.72 -5.72 3.21
N SER A 271 -28.53 -5.32 2.76
CA SER A 271 -27.80 -5.99 1.68
C SER A 271 -26.31 -6.15 2.03
N GLN A 272 -25.66 -7.17 1.45
CA GLN A 272 -24.22 -7.37 1.63
C GLN A 272 -23.46 -6.27 0.90
N GLN A 273 -22.71 -5.48 1.67
CA GLN A 273 -21.76 -4.50 1.16
C GLN A 273 -20.35 -5.08 1.31
N CYS A 274 -19.51 -4.87 0.29
CA CYS A 274 -18.14 -5.36 0.27
C CYS A 274 -17.16 -4.24 -0.09
N TRP A 275 -16.03 -4.23 0.60
CA TRP A 275 -14.91 -3.30 0.50
C TRP A 275 -13.60 -4.07 0.71
N ASN A 276 -12.47 -3.38 0.91
CA ASN A 276 -11.23 -4.03 1.36
C ASN A 276 -10.88 -3.57 2.77
N GLY A 277 -10.90 -4.49 3.73
CA GLY A 277 -10.40 -4.26 5.07
C GLY A 277 -8.87 -4.28 5.13
N ILE A 278 -8.33 -3.92 6.30
CA ILE A 278 -6.90 -3.86 6.58
C ILE A 278 -6.16 -5.13 6.15
N PRO A 279 -6.61 -6.36 6.47
CA PRO A 279 -5.91 -7.58 6.06
C PRO A 279 -5.74 -7.69 4.53
N THR A 280 -6.78 -7.39 3.77
CA THR A 280 -6.75 -7.46 2.30
C THR A 280 -5.92 -6.34 1.69
N VAL A 281 -6.01 -5.12 2.23
CA VAL A 281 -5.15 -3.99 1.81
C VAL A 281 -3.67 -4.30 2.06
N LYS A 282 -3.31 -4.87 3.22
CA LYS A 282 -1.94 -5.33 3.50
C LYS A 282 -1.51 -6.43 2.54
N ARG A 283 -2.38 -7.42 2.26
CA ARG A 283 -2.07 -8.51 1.33
C ARG A 283 -1.79 -8.00 -0.09
N LYS A 284 -2.65 -7.10 -0.59
CA LYS A 284 -2.48 -6.43 -1.89
C LYS A 284 -1.18 -5.62 -1.94
N THR A 285 -0.89 -4.85 -0.89
CA THR A 285 0.32 -4.04 -0.79
C THR A 285 1.57 -4.91 -0.76
N GLN A 286 1.57 -6.00 0.02
CA GLN A 286 2.68 -6.95 0.07
C GLN A 286 2.94 -7.60 -1.28
N TRP A 287 1.88 -8.00 -1.99
CA TRP A 287 2.02 -8.54 -3.33
C TRP A 287 2.61 -7.50 -4.29
N ALA A 288 2.12 -6.25 -4.23
CA ALA A 288 2.60 -5.16 -5.07
C ALA A 288 4.08 -4.86 -4.81
N LEU A 289 4.54 -4.85 -3.55
CA LEU A 289 5.97 -4.68 -3.22
C LEU A 289 6.88 -5.70 -3.92
N ALA A 290 6.40 -6.93 -4.05
CA ALA A 290 7.16 -8.01 -4.69
C ALA A 290 7.00 -8.05 -6.23
N ASN A 291 5.93 -7.47 -6.79
CA ASN A 291 5.51 -7.75 -8.17
C ASN A 291 5.11 -6.54 -9.02
N ALA A 292 5.16 -5.33 -8.45
CA ALA A 292 4.64 -4.09 -9.05
C ALA A 292 5.45 -2.87 -8.57
N GLY A 293 5.13 -1.70 -9.11
CA GLY A 293 5.85 -0.45 -8.88
C GLY A 293 5.24 0.44 -7.80
N GLY A 294 4.07 0.07 -7.28
CA GLY A 294 3.38 0.85 -6.26
C GLY A 294 1.97 0.36 -5.98
N VAL A 295 1.33 1.10 -5.08
CA VAL A 295 -0.11 1.05 -4.78
C VAL A 295 -0.72 2.44 -4.92
N MET A 296 -2.00 2.47 -5.27
CA MET A 296 -2.81 3.66 -5.43
C MET A 296 -4.11 3.49 -4.63
N ASN A 297 -4.64 4.56 -4.05
CA ASN A 297 -5.96 4.55 -3.42
C ASN A 297 -6.97 5.50 -4.08
N TRP A 298 -8.20 5.02 -4.19
CA TRP A 298 -9.38 5.82 -4.50
C TRP A 298 -10.39 5.73 -3.34
N GLU A 299 -10.62 6.77 -2.55
CA GLU A 299 -9.80 7.99 -2.46
C GLU A 299 -9.56 8.45 -1.00
N LEU A 300 -8.60 9.34 -0.82
CA LEU A 300 -8.00 9.69 0.48
C LEU A 300 -9.00 10.16 1.54
N SER A 301 -10.07 10.85 1.15
CA SER A 301 -11.06 11.39 2.08
C SER A 301 -12.05 10.35 2.62
N GLN A 302 -12.06 9.16 2.02
CA GLN A 302 -12.88 8.04 2.47
C GLN A 302 -12.21 7.21 3.56
N ASP A 303 -10.90 7.39 3.78
CA ASP A 303 -10.16 6.66 4.80
C ASP A 303 -10.50 7.13 6.23
N THR A 304 -10.15 6.32 7.21
CA THR A 304 -10.06 6.74 8.61
C THR A 304 -8.65 7.25 8.93
N SER A 305 -8.35 7.46 10.21
CA SER A 305 -7.01 7.78 10.72
C SER A 305 -6.60 6.80 11.81
N GLY A 306 -5.32 6.80 12.19
CA GLY A 306 -4.81 5.93 13.26
C GLY A 306 -4.86 4.45 12.90
N SER A 307 -5.19 3.60 13.87
CA SER A 307 -5.09 2.14 13.75
C SER A 307 -6.07 1.49 12.78
N THR A 308 -7.12 2.21 12.37
CA THR A 308 -8.10 1.70 11.41
C THR A 308 -7.86 2.19 9.97
N SER A 309 -6.84 3.02 9.73
CA SER A 309 -6.61 3.63 8.40
C SER A 309 -6.03 2.63 7.40
N LEU A 310 -6.62 2.57 6.21
CA LEU A 310 -6.14 1.77 5.09
C LEU A 310 -4.84 2.35 4.51
N LEU A 311 -4.69 3.67 4.44
CA LEU A 311 -3.43 4.30 4.04
C LEU A 311 -2.29 3.98 5.02
N SER A 312 -2.60 3.92 6.32
CA SER A 312 -1.65 3.45 7.34
C SER A 312 -1.28 2.00 7.11
N ALA A 313 -2.26 1.14 6.85
CA ALA A 313 -2.02 -0.26 6.55
C ALA A 313 -1.11 -0.46 5.31
N MET A 314 -1.30 0.34 4.26
CA MET A 314 -0.41 0.36 3.09
C MET A 314 1.01 0.79 3.49
N TYR A 315 1.15 1.94 4.13
CA TYR A 315 2.44 2.50 4.51
C TYR A 315 3.25 1.58 5.43
N ASP A 316 2.61 1.03 6.47
CA ASP A 316 3.25 0.13 7.42
C ASP A 316 3.79 -1.11 6.71
N THR A 317 3.02 -1.66 5.76
CA THR A 317 3.45 -2.80 4.93
C THR A 317 4.66 -2.44 4.07
N ILE A 318 4.70 -1.23 3.50
CA ILE A 318 5.78 -0.78 2.60
C ILE A 318 7.10 -0.56 3.33
N MET A 319 7.08 0.12 4.48
CA MET A 319 8.31 0.55 5.16
C MET A 319 9.09 -0.59 5.82
N GLY A 320 8.70 -1.84 5.58
CA GLY A 320 9.07 -2.95 6.47
C GLY A 320 8.63 -2.68 7.91
N GLY A 321 7.73 -1.69 8.08
CA GLY A 321 7.15 -1.31 9.34
C GLY A 321 6.57 -2.57 9.91
N THR A 322 6.91 -2.80 11.18
CA THR A 322 6.29 -3.82 11.99
C THR A 322 4.81 -3.83 11.66
N THR A 323 4.38 -4.86 10.93
CA THR A 323 3.15 -5.48 11.35
C THR A 323 3.33 -5.63 12.86
N PRO A 324 2.39 -5.17 13.71
CA PRO A 324 1.98 -6.09 14.73
C PRO A 324 1.71 -7.36 13.90
N PRO A 325 2.55 -8.41 14.04
CA PRO A 325 2.43 -9.61 13.23
C PRO A 325 0.96 -9.99 13.18
N PRO A 326 0.42 -10.52 12.05
CA PRO A 326 -1.00 -10.82 11.89
C PRO A 326 -1.48 -11.45 13.18
N THR A 327 -2.25 -10.71 14.00
CA THR A 327 -2.32 -10.83 15.48
C THR A 327 -1.93 -12.23 15.93
N GLY A 328 -0.63 -12.34 16.21
CA GLY A 328 0.05 -13.61 16.20
C GLY A 328 1.24 -13.50 17.11
N ARG A 329 1.11 -14.15 18.27
CA ARG A 329 2.17 -14.31 19.25
C ARG A 329 3.51 -14.62 18.57
N THR A 330 4.51 -13.82 18.90
CA THR A 330 5.84 -13.91 18.32
C THR A 330 6.84 -14.19 19.42
N GLY A 331 7.70 -15.17 19.19
CA GLY A 331 8.69 -15.62 20.15
C GLY A 331 9.14 -17.03 19.81
N GLN A 332 9.72 -17.70 20.79
CA GLN A 332 10.19 -19.07 20.61
C GLN A 332 9.01 -20.04 20.58
N ILE A 333 9.04 -20.97 19.62
CA ILE A 333 8.25 -22.19 19.69
C ILE A 333 9.16 -23.24 20.32
N THR A 334 8.76 -23.81 21.46
CA THR A 334 9.53 -24.83 22.17
C THR A 334 8.84 -26.19 22.06
N GLY A 335 9.63 -27.26 21.98
CA GLY A 335 9.14 -28.62 21.84
C GLY A 335 9.83 -29.57 22.83
N ILE A 336 10.06 -30.81 22.39
CA ILE A 336 10.69 -31.86 23.18
C ILE A 336 11.98 -31.37 23.86
N ALA A 337 12.14 -31.72 25.15
CA ALA A 337 13.25 -31.32 26.01
C ALA A 337 13.50 -29.79 26.09
N GLY A 338 12.49 -28.97 25.82
CA GLY A 338 12.60 -27.51 25.86
C GLY A 338 13.43 -26.91 24.71
N LYS A 339 13.70 -27.70 23.65
CA LYS A 339 14.41 -27.23 22.45
C LYS A 339 13.52 -26.29 21.64
N CYS A 340 14.15 -25.34 20.95
CA CYS A 340 13.47 -24.36 20.11
C CYS A 340 13.36 -24.86 18.68
N VAL A 341 12.24 -24.53 18.02
CA VAL A 341 12.13 -24.59 16.56
C VAL A 341 13.08 -23.54 15.97
N ASP A 342 13.98 -23.98 15.10
CA ASP A 342 15.14 -23.24 14.65
C ASP A 342 15.29 -23.31 13.13
N VAL A 343 15.72 -22.23 12.51
CA VAL A 343 16.12 -22.21 11.10
C VAL A 343 17.62 -22.42 11.02
N ALA A 344 18.03 -23.54 10.42
CA ALA A 344 19.44 -23.92 10.35
C ALA A 344 20.32 -22.79 9.78
N SER A 345 21.33 -22.41 10.56
CA SER A 345 22.28 -21.33 10.24
C SER A 345 21.64 -19.95 9.99
N ALA A 346 20.42 -19.71 10.49
CA ALA A 346 19.63 -18.50 10.21
C ALA A 346 19.48 -18.21 8.69
N SER A 347 19.52 -19.26 7.86
CA SER A 347 19.48 -19.11 6.41
C SER A 347 18.12 -18.57 5.95
N THR A 348 18.16 -17.54 5.12
CA THR A 348 16.96 -16.94 4.48
C THR A 348 16.71 -17.50 3.08
N ALA A 349 17.40 -18.56 2.67
CA ALA A 349 17.16 -19.21 1.38
C ALA A 349 15.90 -20.09 1.42
N ASN A 350 15.19 -20.18 0.29
CA ASN A 350 14.16 -21.20 0.12
C ASN A 350 14.78 -22.59 0.23
N GLY A 351 14.15 -23.48 1.00
CA GLY A 351 14.69 -24.79 1.33
C GLY A 351 15.53 -24.83 2.59
N ALA A 352 15.71 -23.70 3.31
CA ALA A 352 16.41 -23.70 4.58
C ALA A 352 15.73 -24.66 5.58
N ALA A 353 16.54 -25.44 6.26
CA ALA A 353 16.08 -26.50 7.15
C ALA A 353 15.44 -25.94 8.43
N VAL A 354 14.19 -26.30 8.72
CA VAL A 354 13.55 -26.07 10.04
C VAL A 354 13.81 -27.23 11.00
N GLN A 355 14.61 -27.03 12.03
CA GLN A 355 15.17 -28.06 12.91
C GLN A 355 14.89 -27.76 14.40
N LEU A 356 15.33 -28.65 15.29
CA LEU A 356 15.49 -28.36 16.71
C LEU A 356 16.89 -27.81 16.99
N TRP A 357 16.96 -26.81 17.87
CA TRP A 357 18.22 -26.34 18.42
C TRP A 357 18.05 -25.86 19.87
N GLY A 358 19.15 -25.82 20.62
CA GLY A 358 19.19 -25.18 21.94
C GLY A 358 18.70 -23.75 21.84
N CYS A 359 17.77 -23.36 22.70
CA CYS A 359 17.24 -22.00 22.70
C CYS A 359 18.36 -20.97 22.94
N ASN A 360 18.63 -20.11 21.97
CA ASN A 360 19.78 -19.20 21.93
C ASN A 360 19.39 -17.73 21.67
N GLY A 361 18.08 -17.44 21.54
CA GLY A 361 17.56 -16.07 21.41
C GLY A 361 17.86 -15.39 20.07
N THR A 362 18.42 -16.12 19.10
CA THR A 362 18.67 -15.57 17.76
C THR A 362 17.38 -15.44 16.95
N ASN A 363 17.45 -14.67 15.87
CA ASN A 363 16.33 -14.52 14.93
C ASN A 363 15.92 -15.84 14.24
N ALA A 364 16.82 -16.83 14.17
CA ALA A 364 16.53 -18.17 13.66
C ALA A 364 15.48 -18.92 14.49
N GLN A 365 15.25 -18.51 15.73
CA GLN A 365 14.30 -19.12 16.67
C GLN A 365 13.12 -18.22 17.01
N THR A 366 13.03 -17.07 16.35
CA THR A 366 11.92 -16.13 16.53
C THR A 366 10.86 -16.43 15.49
N TRP A 367 9.77 -17.05 15.94
CA TRP A 367 8.66 -17.44 15.09
C TRP A 367 7.42 -16.62 15.40
N THR A 368 6.71 -16.24 14.36
CA THR A 368 5.37 -15.64 14.43
C THR A 368 4.34 -16.71 14.12
N VAL A 369 3.42 -16.97 15.05
CA VAL A 369 2.22 -17.78 14.78
C VAL A 369 1.14 -16.85 14.26
N ALA A 370 1.03 -16.70 12.94
CA ALA A 370 0.16 -15.71 12.33
C ALA A 370 -1.33 -16.13 12.35
N SER A 371 -2.22 -15.14 12.39
CA SER A 371 -3.67 -15.36 12.36
C SER A 371 -4.21 -16.02 11.08
N ASP A 372 -3.43 -16.04 10.00
CA ASP A 372 -3.72 -16.77 8.77
C ASP A 372 -3.28 -18.25 8.82
N SER A 373 -3.01 -18.76 10.03
CA SER A 373 -2.55 -20.13 10.28
C SER A 373 -1.18 -20.45 9.67
N THR A 374 -0.33 -19.46 9.38
CA THR A 374 1.07 -19.72 9.00
C THR A 374 2.01 -19.62 10.21
N LEU A 375 3.10 -20.38 10.19
CA LEU A 375 4.24 -20.16 11.10
C LEU A 375 5.33 -19.47 10.30
N ARG A 376 5.81 -18.31 10.77
CA ARG A 376 6.75 -17.49 10.02
C ARG A 376 8.03 -17.22 10.77
N ALA A 377 9.17 -17.32 10.10
CA ALA A 377 10.47 -16.89 10.60
C ALA A 377 11.29 -16.31 9.46
N LEU A 378 12.13 -15.32 9.76
CA LEU A 378 13.04 -14.69 8.79
C LEU A 378 12.35 -14.21 7.49
N GLY A 379 11.10 -13.76 7.59
CA GLY A 379 10.30 -13.27 6.46
C GLY A 379 9.68 -14.36 5.58
N LYS A 380 9.77 -15.64 5.96
CA LYS A 380 9.29 -16.81 5.21
C LYS A 380 8.35 -17.67 6.04
N CYS A 381 7.68 -18.62 5.39
CA CYS A 381 6.71 -19.53 6.00
C CYS A 381 7.33 -20.92 6.24
N ALA A 382 6.97 -21.58 7.33
CA ALA A 382 7.22 -23.01 7.54
C ALA A 382 6.37 -23.79 6.54
N ASP A 383 7.04 -24.54 5.69
CA ASP A 383 6.50 -25.15 4.48
C ASP A 383 6.83 -26.64 4.46
N ILE A 384 5.86 -27.47 4.08
CA ILE A 384 6.11 -28.88 3.83
C ILE A 384 6.73 -29.02 2.44
N THR A 385 7.94 -29.59 2.39
CA THR A 385 8.72 -29.72 1.14
C THR A 385 7.87 -30.33 0.02
N SER A 386 7.79 -29.60 -1.09
CA SER A 386 7.02 -29.97 -2.29
C SER A 386 5.51 -30.21 -2.05
N GLY A 387 4.95 -29.70 -0.95
CA GLY A 387 3.56 -29.91 -0.57
C GLY A 387 3.19 -31.37 -0.29
N SER A 388 4.18 -32.21 0.02
CA SER A 388 3.98 -33.64 0.25
C SER A 388 3.01 -33.91 1.41
N THR A 389 2.22 -34.96 1.28
CA THR A 389 1.31 -35.42 2.34
C THR A 389 1.77 -36.72 3.01
N ALA A 390 2.97 -37.21 2.70
CA ALA A 390 3.52 -38.45 3.24
C ALA A 390 4.18 -38.25 4.62
N ASN A 391 4.16 -39.30 5.47
CA ASN A 391 4.96 -39.32 6.70
C ASN A 391 6.45 -39.14 6.38
N GLY A 392 7.14 -38.35 7.20
CA GLY A 392 8.57 -38.08 7.06
C GLY A 392 8.90 -36.94 6.09
N ALA A 393 7.91 -36.34 5.41
CA ALA A 393 8.16 -35.15 4.60
C ALA A 393 8.68 -34.00 5.46
N LYS A 394 9.82 -33.42 5.06
CA LYS A 394 10.54 -32.43 5.86
C LYS A 394 9.91 -31.05 5.77
N VAL A 395 10.02 -30.30 6.88
CA VAL A 395 9.62 -28.90 6.95
C VAL A 395 10.82 -28.00 6.64
N GLN A 396 10.59 -27.00 5.79
CA GLN A 396 11.59 -26.04 5.32
C GLN A 396 11.05 -24.61 5.49
N LEU A 397 11.92 -23.61 5.38
CA LEU A 397 11.47 -22.26 5.06
C LEU A 397 11.27 -22.13 3.56
N TRP A 398 10.15 -21.52 3.19
CA TRP A 398 9.85 -21.16 1.82
C TRP A 398 9.14 -19.81 1.77
N ASP A 399 9.24 -19.12 0.64
CA ASP A 399 8.42 -17.93 0.40
C ASP A 399 6.95 -18.22 0.66
N CYS A 400 6.31 -17.33 1.40
CA CYS A 400 4.89 -17.48 1.69
C CYS A 400 4.10 -17.40 0.38
N ASN A 401 3.52 -18.53 -0.04
CA ASN A 401 2.89 -18.72 -1.35
C ASN A 401 1.40 -19.04 -1.24
N GLY A 402 0.85 -19.10 -0.03
CA GLY A 402 -0.58 -19.34 0.23
C GLY A 402 -1.04 -20.78 0.01
N SER A 403 -0.12 -21.72 -0.26
CA SER A 403 -0.47 -23.13 -0.39
C SER A 403 -0.85 -23.75 0.97
N GLY A 404 -1.64 -24.82 0.92
CA GLY A 404 -2.00 -25.57 2.14
C GLY A 404 -0.79 -26.21 2.84
N ALA A 405 0.36 -26.34 2.17
CA ALA A 405 1.62 -26.82 2.74
C ALA A 405 2.20 -25.88 3.81
N GLN A 406 1.73 -24.63 3.85
CA GLN A 406 2.22 -23.58 4.76
C GLN A 406 1.26 -23.31 5.93
N VAL A 407 0.17 -24.08 6.02
CA VAL A 407 -0.88 -23.91 7.03
C VAL A 407 -0.65 -24.86 8.21
N TRP A 408 -0.71 -24.34 9.43
CA TRP A 408 -0.48 -25.04 10.68
C TRP A 408 -1.54 -24.62 11.72
N GLN A 409 -2.38 -25.56 12.11
CA GLN A 409 -3.46 -25.37 13.07
C GLN A 409 -3.06 -25.93 14.43
N ALA A 410 -2.92 -25.05 15.42
CA ALA A 410 -2.71 -25.45 16.81
C ALA A 410 -3.92 -26.22 17.33
N GLN A 411 -3.66 -27.37 17.97
CA GLN A 411 -4.67 -28.24 18.56
C GLN A 411 -4.67 -28.11 20.09
N SER A 412 -5.79 -28.43 20.73
CA SER A 412 -5.92 -28.37 22.20
C SER A 412 -4.99 -29.33 22.95
N ASN A 413 -4.51 -30.39 22.30
CA ASN A 413 -3.53 -31.36 22.84
C ASN A 413 -2.07 -30.92 22.64
N GLY A 414 -1.83 -29.69 22.16
CA GLY A 414 -0.50 -29.11 21.97
C GLY A 414 0.18 -29.47 20.65
N THR A 415 -0.48 -30.20 19.73
CA THR A 415 0.08 -30.46 18.40
C THR A 415 -0.18 -29.31 17.43
N LEU A 416 0.63 -29.26 16.36
CA LEU A 416 0.44 -28.36 15.21
C LEU A 416 0.09 -29.20 13.99
N ARG A 417 -1.18 -29.20 13.58
CA ARG A 417 -1.68 -30.01 12.47
C ARG A 417 -1.69 -29.22 11.16
N ASN A 418 -1.13 -29.79 10.11
CA ASN A 418 -1.30 -29.27 8.76
C ASN A 418 -2.59 -29.84 8.13
N PRO A 419 -3.56 -28.98 7.74
CA PRO A 419 -4.86 -29.46 7.26
C PRO A 419 -4.83 -30.12 5.89
N GLN A 420 -3.87 -29.77 5.02
CA GLN A 420 -3.71 -30.39 3.69
C GLN A 420 -3.27 -31.86 3.80
N SER A 421 -2.30 -32.14 4.67
CA SER A 421 -1.74 -33.49 4.86
C SER A 421 -2.47 -34.31 5.92
N ASN A 422 -3.27 -33.67 6.78
CA ASN A 422 -3.86 -34.27 7.98
C ASN A 422 -2.81 -34.81 8.97
N LYS A 423 -1.58 -34.26 8.95
CA LYS A 423 -0.45 -34.70 9.77
C LYS A 423 0.05 -33.59 10.68
N CYS A 424 0.80 -33.95 11.71
CA CYS A 424 1.30 -33.05 12.74
C CYS A 424 2.79 -32.73 12.55
N LEU A 425 3.20 -31.51 12.93
CA LEU A 425 4.59 -31.13 13.04
C LEU A 425 5.29 -32.02 14.08
N ASP A 426 6.39 -32.63 13.67
CA ASP A 426 7.04 -33.73 14.35
C ASP A 426 8.56 -33.52 14.35
N ALA A 427 9.20 -33.64 15.51
CA ALA A 427 10.65 -33.79 15.59
C ALA A 427 11.03 -35.24 15.31
N SER A 428 11.84 -35.46 14.28
CA SER A 428 12.09 -36.80 13.76
C SER A 428 12.69 -37.75 14.80
N ASP A 429 12.25 -39.01 14.75
CA ASP A 429 12.75 -40.12 15.56
C ASP A 429 12.64 -39.89 17.08
N ASN A 430 11.72 -39.01 17.51
CA ASN A 430 11.55 -38.59 18.90
C ASN A 430 12.87 -38.08 19.53
N SER A 431 13.74 -37.51 18.70
CA SER A 431 15.05 -36.99 19.10
C SER A 431 14.95 -35.56 19.64
N SER A 432 15.77 -35.27 20.65
CA SER A 432 15.98 -33.92 21.21
C SER A 432 17.39 -33.36 20.91
N ALA A 433 18.16 -34.05 20.06
CA ALA A 433 19.49 -33.59 19.64
C ALA A 433 19.41 -32.31 18.79
N ASP A 434 20.40 -31.44 18.93
CA ASP A 434 20.53 -30.24 18.09
C ASP A 434 20.74 -30.66 16.63
N GLY A 435 20.03 -29.99 15.71
CA GLY A 435 20.00 -30.33 14.29
C GLY A 435 18.93 -31.36 13.90
N THR A 436 18.16 -31.91 14.84
CA THR A 436 17.03 -32.82 14.52
C THR A 436 16.06 -32.12 13.58
N ARG A 437 15.83 -32.67 12.38
CA ARG A 437 14.96 -32.06 11.36
C ARG A 437 13.49 -32.17 11.77
N LEU A 438 12.72 -31.10 11.58
CA LEU A 438 11.27 -31.19 11.67
C LEU A 438 10.68 -31.77 10.39
N GLN A 439 9.60 -32.51 10.58
CA GLN A 439 8.87 -33.22 9.53
C GLN A 439 7.36 -33.20 9.84
N ILE A 440 6.57 -33.79 8.96
CA ILE A 440 5.19 -34.18 9.28
C ILE A 440 5.10 -35.68 9.56
N TRP A 441 4.25 -36.05 10.51
CA TRP A 441 3.92 -37.44 10.81
C TRP A 441 2.47 -37.55 11.24
N ASP A 442 1.91 -38.76 11.24
CA ASP A 442 0.58 -39.00 11.81
C ASP A 442 0.47 -38.43 13.22
N CYS A 443 -0.66 -37.79 13.51
CA CYS A 443 -0.89 -37.13 14.78
C CYS A 443 -1.14 -38.15 15.89
N PHE A 444 -0.19 -38.30 16.82
CA PHE A 444 -0.34 -39.14 18.02
C PHE A 444 -0.05 -38.39 19.32
N ALA A 445 0.26 -37.09 19.25
CA ALA A 445 0.47 -36.20 20.39
C ALA A 445 1.52 -36.69 21.40
N GLY A 446 2.55 -37.39 20.90
CA GLY A 446 3.75 -37.74 21.68
C GLY A 446 4.62 -36.52 21.99
N ALA A 447 5.66 -36.73 22.80
CA ALA A 447 6.53 -35.64 23.28
C ALA A 447 7.18 -34.83 22.14
N ASN A 448 7.52 -35.48 21.02
CA ASN A 448 8.09 -34.89 19.83
C ASN A 448 7.10 -34.19 18.89
N GLN A 449 5.80 -34.19 19.21
CA GLN A 449 4.75 -33.50 18.47
C GLN A 449 4.05 -32.40 19.29
N ARG A 450 4.47 -32.20 20.55
CA ARG A 450 3.91 -31.16 21.42
C ARG A 450 4.75 -29.91 21.35
N TRP A 451 4.09 -28.78 21.11
CA TRP A 451 4.71 -27.50 20.90
C TRP A 451 4.09 -26.46 21.83
N THR A 452 4.93 -25.82 22.64
CA THR A 452 4.56 -24.61 23.35
C THR A 452 4.90 -23.44 22.44
N LEU A 453 3.85 -22.87 21.89
CA LEU A 453 3.90 -21.73 21.00
C LEU A 453 3.98 -20.42 21.84
N PRO A 454 4.54 -19.32 21.31
CA PRO A 454 4.77 -18.07 22.07
C PRO A 454 3.49 -17.49 22.67
N ALA A 455 3.54 -16.75 23.78
CA ALA A 455 2.33 -16.23 24.43
C ALA A 455 1.63 -15.13 23.62
#